data_AF-A0A9X4PI06-F1
#
_entry.id   AF-A0A9X4PI06-F1
#
_cell.length_a   1.000
_cell.length_b   1.000
_cell.length_c   1.000
_cell.angle_alpha   90.00
_cell.angle_beta   90.00
_cell.angle_gamma   90.00
#
_symmetry.space_group_name_H-M   'P 1'
#
loop_
_entity.id
_entity.type
_entity.pdbx_description
1 polymer ?
#
loop_
_entity_poly.entity_id
_entity_poly.type
_entity_poly.pdbx_seq_one_letter_code
_entity_poly.pdbx_strand_id
1 'polypeptide(L)'
;MNKKFVYILGLSVVLLTSCAAPTTMHQRFEQVSTYLQQNSQPLGNVRFYDVPAADNPISNAIIISTTQVNSSLPSVQQVVEQITQGIPIAVTSASPSLALANVRSAVRSVPQGQNATVYVLAERDEDLEKTASAKGIRLFFVSPSR
;
A
#
# COMPACT_ATOMS: atom_id res chain seq x y z
N MET A 1 -16.66 -19.95 43.68
CA MET A 1 -16.91 -19.52 42.28
C MET A 1 -16.84 -18.00 42.19
N ASN A 2 -15.66 -17.45 41.89
CA ASN A 2 -15.42 -15.99 41.87
C ASN A 2 -15.67 -15.42 40.46
N LYS A 3 -16.93 -15.10 40.14
CA LYS A 3 -17.36 -14.52 38.85
C LYS A 3 -16.82 -13.10 38.57
N LYS A 4 -16.13 -12.47 39.53
CA LYS A 4 -15.67 -11.07 39.42
C LYS A 4 -14.28 -10.90 38.79
N PHE A 5 -13.49 -11.98 38.66
CA PHE A 5 -12.11 -11.88 38.18
C PHE A 5 -11.98 -11.89 36.64
N VAL A 6 -13.00 -12.37 35.93
CA VAL A 6 -12.96 -12.51 34.45
C VAL A 6 -13.24 -11.19 33.73
N TYR A 7 -13.95 -10.25 34.38
CA TYR A 7 -14.32 -8.98 33.74
C TYR A 7 -13.17 -7.96 33.66
N ILE A 8 -12.18 -8.04 34.54
CA ILE A 8 -11.04 -7.10 34.53
C ILE A 8 -10.06 -7.46 33.42
N LEU A 9 -9.85 -8.75 33.14
CA LEU A 9 -9.00 -9.20 32.03
C LEU A 9 -9.61 -8.95 30.65
N GLY A 10 -10.94 -8.93 30.53
CA GLY A 10 -11.63 -8.60 29.26
C GLY A 10 -11.67 -7.10 28.94
N LEU A 11 -11.66 -6.23 29.95
CA LEU A 11 -11.74 -4.78 29.76
C LEU A 11 -10.36 -4.12 29.53
N SER A 12 -9.27 -4.76 29.95
CA SER A 12 -7.90 -4.26 29.75
C SER A 12 -7.34 -4.49 28.34
N VAL A 13 -7.97 -5.35 27.53
CA VAL A 13 -7.50 -5.64 26.16
C VAL A 13 -8.01 -4.62 25.13
N VAL A 14 -9.03 -3.83 25.46
CA VAL A 14 -9.63 -2.86 24.52
C VAL A 14 -8.87 -1.53 24.48
N LEU A 15 -7.97 -1.26 25.44
CA LEU A 15 -7.28 0.04 25.58
C LEU A 15 -5.81 0.04 25.11
N LEU A 16 -5.34 -1.06 24.52
CA LEU A 16 -4.01 -1.14 23.89
C LEU A 16 -4.05 -0.99 22.36
N THR A 17 -5.17 -0.53 21.79
CA THR A 17 -5.15 0.06 20.45
C THR A 17 -4.44 1.41 20.56
N SER A 18 -3.12 1.35 20.57
CA SER A 18 -2.25 2.49 20.30
C SER A 18 -2.84 3.31 19.17
N CYS A 19 -3.20 4.56 19.47
CA CYS A 19 -3.35 5.60 18.46
C CYS A 19 -1.98 5.77 17.79
N ALA A 20 -1.64 4.89 16.86
CA ALA A 20 -0.59 5.19 15.90
C ALA A 20 -1.06 6.46 15.19
N ALA A 21 -0.38 7.57 15.47
CA ALA A 21 -0.67 8.82 14.79
C ALA A 21 -0.58 8.51 13.28
N PRO A 22 -1.58 8.91 12.49
CA PRO A 22 -1.57 8.63 11.06
C PRO A 22 -0.27 9.21 10.48
N THR A 23 0.55 8.34 9.87
CA THR A 23 1.77 8.76 9.18
C THR A 23 1.37 9.85 8.19
N THR A 24 2.09 10.97 8.17
CA THR A 24 1.75 12.07 7.26
C THR A 24 2.20 11.74 5.83
N MET A 25 1.62 12.40 4.84
CA MET A 25 2.09 12.28 3.44
C MET A 25 3.58 12.58 3.31
N HIS A 26 4.07 13.57 4.06
CA HIS A 26 5.48 13.95 4.09
C HIS A 26 6.37 12.79 4.59
N GLN A 27 6.00 12.15 5.69
CA GLN A 27 6.74 10.99 6.22
C GLN A 27 6.75 9.80 5.25
N ARG A 28 5.64 9.52 4.56
CA ARG A 28 5.59 8.46 3.53
C ARG A 28 6.51 8.78 2.36
N PHE A 29 6.53 10.04 1.93
CA PHE A 29 7.46 10.51 0.90
C PHE A 29 8.91 10.36 1.33
N GLU A 30 9.25 10.72 2.57
CA GLU A 30 10.59 10.51 3.13
C GLU A 30 10.98 9.04 3.16
N GLN A 31 10.10 8.14 3.62
CA GLN A 31 10.36 6.70 3.64
C GLN A 31 10.69 6.14 2.25
N VAL A 32 9.89 6.50 1.24
CA VAL A 32 10.17 6.12 -0.15
C VAL A 32 11.48 6.74 -0.62
N SER A 33 11.74 8.01 -0.32
CA SER A 33 12.93 8.71 -0.75
C SER A 33 14.20 8.10 -0.16
N THR A 34 14.19 7.78 1.13
CA THR A 34 15.28 7.09 1.83
C THR A 34 15.53 5.71 1.24
N TYR A 35 14.46 4.94 0.97
CA TYR A 35 14.60 3.64 0.32
C TYR A 35 15.27 3.75 -1.05
N LEU A 36 14.85 4.71 -1.87
CA LEU A 36 15.43 4.93 -3.20
C LEU A 36 16.92 5.31 -3.12
N GLN A 37 17.29 6.20 -2.20
CA GLN A 37 18.69 6.58 -1.97
C GLN A 37 19.55 5.38 -1.53
N GLN A 38 19.07 4.58 -0.58
CA GLN A 38 19.78 3.40 -0.09
C GLN A 38 19.99 2.35 -1.18
N ASN A 39 19.06 2.25 -2.13
CA ASN A 39 19.12 1.31 -3.25
C ASN A 39 19.69 1.93 -4.54
N SER A 40 20.34 3.11 -4.44
CA SER A 40 20.98 3.82 -5.57
C SER A 40 20.05 4.03 -6.77
N GLN A 41 18.75 4.21 -6.53
CA GLN A 41 17.75 4.50 -7.55
C GLN A 41 17.61 6.02 -7.73
N PRO A 42 17.63 6.55 -8.97
CA PRO A 42 17.49 7.98 -9.20
C PRO A 42 16.09 8.47 -8.84
N LEU A 43 16.00 9.34 -7.83
CA LEU A 43 14.75 9.93 -7.31
C LEU A 43 13.98 10.76 -8.35
N GLY A 44 14.69 11.46 -9.24
CA GLY A 44 14.11 12.48 -10.13
C GLY A 44 13.09 11.96 -11.15
N ASN A 45 12.99 10.65 -11.32
CA ASN A 45 12.12 10.02 -12.32
C ASN A 45 10.98 9.18 -11.70
N VAL A 46 10.81 9.19 -10.37
CA VAL A 46 9.75 8.42 -9.70
C VAL A 46 8.56 9.33 -9.40
N ARG A 47 7.39 9.03 -9.97
CA ARG A 47 6.15 9.75 -9.64
C ARG A 47 5.56 9.22 -8.34
N PHE A 48 5.31 10.12 -7.40
CA PHE A 48 4.68 9.77 -6.13
C PHE A 48 3.16 9.82 -6.24
N TYR A 49 2.50 8.75 -5.82
CA TYR A 49 1.05 8.60 -5.85
C TYR A 49 0.54 8.20 -4.47
N ASP A 50 -0.24 9.07 -3.83
CA ASP A 50 -0.86 8.82 -2.53
C ASP A 50 -2.33 8.43 -2.74
N VAL A 51 -2.67 7.18 -2.42
CA VAL A 51 -4.04 6.68 -2.46
C VAL A 51 -4.78 7.24 -1.25
N PRO A 52 -5.88 7.99 -1.44
CA PRO A 52 -6.67 8.52 -0.34
C PRO A 52 -7.18 7.39 0.55
N ALA A 53 -6.97 7.53 1.86
CA ALA A 53 -7.55 6.66 2.87
C ALA A 53 -8.66 7.41 3.62
N ALA A 54 -9.64 6.67 4.11
CA ALA A 54 -10.61 7.19 5.07
C ALA A 54 -10.01 7.22 6.48
N ASP A 55 -10.51 8.12 7.32
CA ASP A 55 -10.06 8.28 8.71
C ASP A 55 -10.44 7.08 9.61
N ASN A 56 -11.34 6.22 9.15
CA ASN A 56 -11.81 5.06 9.92
C ASN A 56 -11.49 3.73 9.22
N PRO A 57 -11.15 2.67 9.99
CA PRO A 57 -10.71 1.39 9.45
C PRO A 57 -11.80 0.63 8.70
N ILE A 58 -13.08 0.83 9.05
CA ILE A 58 -14.21 0.14 8.40
C ILE A 58 -14.39 0.66 6.98
N SER A 59 -14.38 1.98 6.78
CA SER A 59 -14.40 2.56 5.44
C SER A 59 -13.20 2.13 4.62
N ASN A 60 -12.01 2.06 5.20
CA ASN A 60 -10.83 1.53 4.51
C ASN A 60 -11.03 0.06 4.10
N ALA A 61 -11.62 -0.78 4.95
CA ALA A 61 -11.93 -2.17 4.61
C ALA A 61 -12.92 -2.28 3.44
N ILE A 62 -13.96 -1.42 3.40
CA ILE A 62 -14.94 -1.37 2.30
C ILE A 62 -14.27 -0.90 1.00
N ILE A 63 -13.40 0.10 1.07
CA ILE A 63 -12.65 0.57 -0.09
C ILE A 63 -11.76 -0.57 -0.60
N ILE A 64 -11.00 -1.25 0.28
CA ILE A 64 -10.16 -2.41 -0.08
C ILE A 64 -10.99 -3.50 -0.78
N SER A 65 -12.13 -3.89 -0.22
CA SER A 65 -12.97 -4.94 -0.83
C SER A 65 -13.47 -4.53 -2.20
N THR A 66 -13.83 -3.25 -2.37
CA THR A 66 -14.28 -2.70 -3.66
C THR A 66 -13.14 -2.66 -4.67
N THR A 67 -11.95 -2.22 -4.27
CA THR A 67 -10.75 -2.17 -5.11
C THR A 67 -10.32 -3.55 -5.62
N GLN A 68 -10.49 -4.59 -4.81
CA GLN A 68 -10.11 -5.95 -5.21
C GLN A 68 -10.97 -6.54 -6.32
N VAL A 69 -12.24 -6.08 -6.44
CA VAL A 69 -13.20 -6.59 -7.43
C VAL A 69 -13.44 -5.62 -8.58
N ASN A 70 -13.13 -4.33 -8.41
CA ASN A 70 -13.38 -3.30 -9.41
C ASN A 70 -12.09 -2.54 -9.77
N SER A 71 -11.51 -2.88 -10.91
CA SER A 71 -10.32 -2.20 -11.44
C SER A 71 -10.61 -0.85 -12.11
N SER A 72 -11.88 -0.47 -12.26
CA SER A 72 -12.28 0.80 -12.87
C SER A 72 -12.33 1.96 -11.87
N LEU A 73 -11.92 1.73 -10.61
CA LEU A 73 -11.77 2.82 -9.66
C LEU A 73 -10.71 3.82 -10.17
N PRO A 74 -10.94 5.14 -10.05
CA PRO A 74 -10.01 6.15 -10.54
C PRO A 74 -8.58 5.98 -10.01
N SER A 75 -8.43 5.57 -8.75
CA SER A 75 -7.12 5.36 -8.15
C SER A 75 -6.37 4.17 -8.74
N VAL A 76 -7.07 3.10 -9.09
CA VAL A 76 -6.50 1.93 -9.79
C VAL A 76 -6.14 2.31 -11.22
N GLN A 77 -7.02 3.02 -11.93
CA GLN A 77 -6.79 3.44 -13.30
C GLN A 77 -5.56 4.33 -13.44
N GLN A 78 -5.34 5.24 -12.49
CA GLN A 78 -4.13 6.06 -12.48
C GLN A 78 -2.86 5.21 -12.34
N VAL A 79 -2.85 4.21 -11.44
CA VAL A 79 -1.72 3.28 -11.31
C VAL A 79 -1.52 2.45 -12.57
N VAL A 80 -2.60 1.94 -13.19
CA VAL A 80 -2.57 1.21 -14.47
C VAL A 80 -1.95 2.06 -15.58
N GLU A 81 -2.38 3.32 -15.70
CA GLU A 81 -1.88 4.25 -16.71
C GLU A 81 -0.37 4.47 -16.56
N GLN A 82 0.10 4.74 -15.34
CA GLN A 82 1.52 4.98 -15.10
C GLN A 82 2.39 3.74 -15.36
N ILE A 83 1.92 2.55 -14.97
CA ILE A 83 2.58 1.28 -15.31
C ILE A 83 2.66 1.11 -16.83
N THR A 84 1.58 1.38 -17.54
CA THR A 84 1.52 1.23 -19.01
C THR A 84 2.43 2.23 -19.72
N GLN A 85 2.63 3.42 -19.15
CA GLN A 85 3.57 4.42 -19.65
C GLN A 85 5.04 4.08 -19.33
N GLY A 86 5.31 3.03 -18.56
CA GLY A 86 6.67 2.64 -18.13
C GLY A 86 7.31 3.62 -17.16
N ILE A 87 6.52 4.54 -16.58
CA ILE A 87 7.03 5.55 -15.65
C ILE A 87 7.22 4.89 -14.28
N PRO A 88 8.40 5.02 -13.65
CA PRO A 88 8.58 4.57 -12.28
C PRO A 88 7.61 5.28 -11.34
N ILE A 89 6.89 4.53 -10.51
CA ILE A 89 5.92 5.09 -9.56
C ILE A 89 6.14 4.60 -8.16
N ALA A 90 5.87 5.45 -7.18
CA ALA A 90 5.77 5.09 -5.78
C ALA A 90 4.32 5.24 -5.31
N VAL A 91 3.66 4.13 -4.99
CA VAL A 91 2.29 4.08 -4.50
C VAL A 91 2.31 3.99 -2.98
N THR A 92 1.69 4.97 -2.32
CA THR A 92 1.61 5.03 -0.86
C THR A 92 0.17 5.32 -0.43
N SER A 93 -0.11 5.16 0.85
CA SER A 93 -1.39 5.53 1.46
C SER A 93 -1.22 5.61 2.97
N ALA A 94 -2.08 6.36 3.66
CA ALA A 94 -2.17 6.30 5.11
C ALA A 94 -2.60 4.90 5.63
N SER A 95 -3.22 4.07 4.77
CA SER A 95 -3.43 2.65 5.01
C SER A 95 -2.56 1.81 4.06
N PRO A 96 -1.49 1.16 4.55
CA PRO A 96 -0.62 0.33 3.71
C PRO A 96 -1.39 -0.74 2.91
N SER A 97 -2.44 -1.30 3.52
CA SER A 97 -3.32 -2.28 2.87
C SER A 97 -4.11 -1.69 1.69
N LEU A 98 -4.45 -0.40 1.71
CA LEU A 98 -5.08 0.30 0.57
C LEU A 98 -4.11 0.51 -0.58
N ALA A 99 -2.87 0.92 -0.28
CA ALA A 99 -1.81 1.03 -1.28
C ALA A 99 -1.60 -0.33 -1.97
N LEU A 100 -1.49 -1.40 -1.17
CA LEU A 100 -1.33 -2.77 -1.67
C LEU A 100 -2.53 -3.22 -2.50
N ALA A 101 -3.76 -2.96 -2.07
CA ALA A 101 -4.96 -3.33 -2.82
C ALA A 101 -5.03 -2.64 -4.20
N ASN A 102 -4.66 -1.35 -4.26
CA ASN A 102 -4.62 -0.61 -5.52
C ASN A 102 -3.56 -1.17 -6.47
N VAL A 103 -2.33 -1.42 -5.98
CA VAL A 103 -1.27 -2.02 -6.81
C VAL A 103 -1.67 -3.42 -7.26
N ARG A 104 -2.25 -4.24 -6.39
CA ARG A 104 -2.72 -5.59 -6.74
C ARG A 104 -3.78 -5.55 -7.84
N SER A 105 -4.75 -4.66 -7.73
CA SER A 105 -5.77 -4.49 -8.78
C SER A 105 -5.13 -3.98 -10.08
N ALA A 106 -4.23 -3.01 -10.01
CA ALA A 106 -3.58 -2.44 -11.19
C ALA A 106 -2.71 -3.47 -11.92
N VAL A 107 -1.89 -4.22 -11.19
CA VAL A 107 -1.07 -5.31 -11.73
C VAL A 107 -1.94 -6.36 -12.42
N ARG A 108 -3.11 -6.71 -11.88
CA ARG A 108 -4.02 -7.65 -12.57
C ARG A 108 -4.53 -7.09 -13.91
N SER A 109 -4.84 -5.80 -13.95
CA SER A 109 -5.47 -5.13 -15.10
C SER A 109 -4.52 -4.72 -16.22
N VAL A 110 -3.22 -4.56 -15.96
CA VAL A 110 -2.25 -4.19 -17.00
C VAL A 110 -1.95 -5.38 -17.94
N PRO A 111 -1.74 -5.16 -19.25
CA PRO A 111 -1.33 -6.20 -20.19
C PRO A 111 0.03 -6.84 -19.84
N GLN A 112 0.35 -8.01 -20.40
CA GLN A 112 1.70 -8.58 -20.28
C GLN A 112 2.74 -7.74 -21.04
N GLY A 113 4.03 -7.94 -20.72
CA GLY A 113 5.15 -7.30 -21.42
C GLY A 113 5.38 -5.84 -21.05
N GLN A 114 4.93 -5.41 -19.86
CA GLN A 114 5.24 -4.08 -19.35
C GLN A 114 6.74 -3.98 -19.07
N ASN A 115 7.26 -2.76 -19.07
CA ASN A 115 8.59 -2.44 -18.55
C ASN A 115 8.42 -1.28 -17.56
N ALA A 116 7.94 -1.61 -16.37
CA ALA A 116 7.58 -0.63 -15.35
C ALA A 116 8.25 -0.97 -14.02
N THR A 117 8.43 0.05 -13.20
CA THR A 117 8.98 -0.08 -11.85
C THR A 117 7.99 0.52 -10.87
N VAL A 118 7.55 -0.27 -9.90
CA VAL A 118 6.56 0.14 -8.90
C VAL A 118 7.19 -0.03 -7.52
N TYR A 119 7.21 1.04 -6.75
CA TYR A 119 7.52 1.02 -5.33
C TYR A 119 6.19 1.10 -4.59
N VAL A 120 5.98 0.23 -3.60
CA VAL A 120 4.76 0.27 -2.78
C VAL A 120 5.14 0.35 -1.31
N LEU A 121 4.60 1.33 -0.60
CA LEU A 121 4.75 1.44 0.85
C LEU A 121 3.74 0.50 1.53
N ALA A 122 4.13 -0.77 1.68
CA ALA A 122 3.32 -1.82 2.27
C ALA A 122 4.19 -2.99 2.76
N GLU A 123 3.59 -3.88 3.54
CA GLU A 123 4.19 -5.17 3.85
C GLU A 123 4.38 -6.00 2.57
N ARG A 124 5.43 -6.83 2.58
CA ARG A 124 5.82 -7.65 1.44
C ARG A 124 4.74 -8.68 1.09
N ASP A 125 4.46 -8.81 -0.20
CA ASP A 125 3.51 -9.78 -0.76
C ASP A 125 4.15 -10.53 -1.94
N GLU A 126 4.63 -11.74 -1.66
CA GLU A 126 5.37 -12.57 -2.64
C GLU A 126 4.51 -13.00 -3.83
N ASP A 127 3.21 -13.20 -3.63
CA ASP A 127 2.32 -13.62 -4.71
C ASP A 127 2.06 -12.45 -5.69
N LEU A 128 1.96 -11.24 -5.15
CA LEU A 128 1.93 -10.03 -5.96
C LEU A 128 3.26 -9.79 -6.69
N GLU A 129 4.43 -10.02 -6.05
CA GLU A 129 5.75 -9.94 -6.71
C GLU A 129 5.82 -10.87 -7.92
N LYS A 130 5.41 -12.13 -7.76
CA LYS A 130 5.39 -13.12 -8.85
C LYS A 130 4.45 -12.69 -9.98
N THR A 131 3.25 -12.22 -9.63
CA THR A 131 2.27 -11.76 -10.62
C THR A 131 2.76 -10.53 -11.39
N ALA A 132 3.39 -9.58 -10.69
CA ALA A 132 3.99 -8.40 -11.29
C ALA A 132 5.15 -8.77 -12.22
N SER A 133 6.05 -9.64 -11.77
CA SER A 133 7.18 -10.12 -12.56
C SER A 133 6.75 -10.84 -13.83
N ALA A 134 5.71 -11.69 -13.76
CA ALA A 134 5.12 -12.35 -14.93
C ALA A 134 4.53 -11.37 -15.97
N LYS A 135 4.25 -10.13 -15.56
CA LYS A 135 3.79 -9.04 -16.44
C LYS A 135 4.92 -8.08 -16.85
N GLY A 136 6.16 -8.33 -16.44
CA GLY A 136 7.33 -7.48 -16.73
C GLY A 136 7.47 -6.26 -15.80
N ILE A 137 6.77 -6.27 -14.66
CA ILE A 137 6.77 -5.18 -13.69
C ILE A 137 7.75 -5.51 -12.57
N ARG A 138 8.69 -4.61 -12.29
CA ARG A 138 9.58 -4.68 -11.13
C ARG A 138 8.89 -4.04 -9.94
N LEU A 139 8.43 -4.87 -9.01
CA LEU A 139 7.75 -4.43 -7.79
C LEU A 139 8.71 -4.45 -6.60
N PHE A 140 8.78 -3.34 -5.86
CA PHE A 140 9.60 -3.18 -4.67
C PHE A 140 8.72 -2.76 -3.49
N PHE A 141 8.92 -3.41 -2.35
CA PHE A 141 8.21 -3.10 -1.12
C PHE A 141 9.07 -2.20 -0.24
N VAL A 142 8.58 -0.99 0.01
CA VAL A 142 9.15 -0.08 0.99
C VAL A 142 8.50 -0.43 2.33
N SER A 143 9.28 -0.97 3.26
CA SER A 143 8.74 -1.30 4.59
C SER A 143 8.39 -0.02 5.35
N PRO A 144 7.17 0.10 5.91
CA PRO A 144 6.85 1.19 6.82
C PRO A 144 7.72 1.06 8.09
N SER A 145 8.38 2.15 8.48
CA SER A 145 9.14 2.22 9.73
C SER A 145 8.20 1.89 10.90
N ARG A 146 8.57 0.90 11.73
CA ARG A 146 7.84 0.56 12.96
C ARG A 146 7.98 1.64 14.02
#